data_AF-U4VBF4-F1
#
_entry.id   AF-U4VBF4-F1
#
_cell.length_a   1.000
_cell.length_b   1.000
_cell.length_c   1.000
_cell.angle_alpha   90.00
_cell.angle_beta   90.00
_cell.angle_gamma   90.00
#
_symmetry.space_group_name_H-M   'P 1'
#
loop_
_entity.id
_entity.type
_entity.pdbx_description
1 polymer ?
#
loop_
_entity_poly.entity_id
_entity_poly.type
_entity_poly.pdbx_seq_one_letter_code
_entity_poly.pdbx_strand_id
1 'polypeptide(L)'
;MVRKLAYVAGAVVVLGAATFWILTTPQKVSQTVLDAMEPGDPVKGEQVFWAGGCASCHAAPGATGDARKVLAGGHELVSDFGTFIAPNISPSEQGGDRHLDDP
;
A
#
# COMPACT_ATOMS: atom_id res chain seq x y z
N MET A 1 30.82 -27.62 31.24
CA MET A 1 30.01 -26.42 31.60
C MET A 1 29.58 -25.62 30.37
N VAL A 2 30.50 -25.27 29.47
CA VAL A 2 30.25 -24.52 28.22
C VAL A 2 29.14 -25.11 27.33
N ARG A 3 29.11 -26.44 27.11
CA ARG A 3 28.04 -27.10 26.32
C ARG A 3 26.63 -26.86 26.87
N LYS A 4 26.45 -26.87 28.19
CA LYS A 4 25.14 -26.63 28.81
C LYS A 4 24.71 -25.16 28.65
N LEU A 5 25.65 -24.23 28.78
CA LEU A 5 25.40 -22.80 28.54
C LEU A 5 25.03 -22.52 27.08
N ALA A 6 25.70 -23.18 26.13
CA ALA A 6 25.37 -23.07 24.70
C ALA A 6 23.93 -23.55 24.39
N TYR A 7 23.49 -24.66 24.99
CA TYR A 7 22.11 -25.13 24.83
C TYR A 7 21.07 -24.16 25.42
N VAL A 8 21.34 -23.60 26.61
CA VAL A 8 20.44 -22.61 27.22
C VAL A 8 20.37 -21.35 26.37
N ALA A 9 21.51 -20.82 25.91
CA ALA A 9 21.54 -19.66 25.03
C ALA A 9 20.77 -19.92 23.72
N GLY A 10 20.97 -21.09 23.11
CA GLY A 10 20.21 -21.49 21.92
C GLY A 10 18.71 -21.55 22.16
N ALA A 11 18.27 -22.13 23.28
CA ALA A 11 16.86 -22.18 23.64
C ALA A 11 16.26 -20.77 23.86
N VAL A 12 16.99 -19.86 24.51
CA VAL A 12 16.56 -18.47 24.70
C VAL A 12 16.42 -17.75 23.36
N VAL A 13 17.37 -17.94 22.44
CA VAL A 13 17.29 -17.34 21.09
C VAL A 13 16.07 -17.85 20.32
N VAL A 14 15.81 -19.16 20.33
CA VAL A 14 14.66 -19.75 19.64
C VAL A 14 13.34 -19.25 20.22
N LEU A 15 13.23 -19.23 21.55
CA LEU A 15 12.03 -18.71 22.23
C LEU A 15 11.83 -17.22 21.93
N GLY A 16 12.90 -16.43 22.02
CA GLY A 16 12.86 -14.99 21.71
C GLY A 16 12.42 -14.74 20.26
N ALA A 17 12.96 -15.49 19.29
CA ALA A 17 12.58 -15.38 17.89
C ALA A 17 11.11 -15.79 17.66
N ALA A 18 10.65 -16.87 18.30
CA ALA A 18 9.26 -17.31 18.20
C ALA A 18 8.30 -16.28 18.81
N THR A 19 8.62 -15.74 20.00
CA THR A 19 7.83 -14.70 20.65
C THR A 19 7.80 -13.42 19.82
N PHE A 20 8.96 -12.97 19.32
CA PHE A 20 9.03 -11.82 18.42
C PHE A 20 8.12 -12.03 17.22
N TRP A 21 8.26 -13.15 16.52
CA TRP A 21 7.44 -13.46 15.34
C TRP A 21 5.94 -13.45 15.65
N ILE A 22 5.51 -14.13 16.72
CA ILE A 22 4.10 -14.20 17.10
C ILE A 22 3.54 -12.81 17.42
N LEU A 23 4.31 -11.96 18.10
CA LEU A 23 3.87 -10.62 18.48
C LEU A 23 3.90 -9.62 17.33
N THR A 24 4.80 -9.78 16.35
CA THR A 24 4.97 -8.81 15.26
C THR A 24 4.35 -9.26 13.94
N THR A 25 3.83 -10.48 13.84
CA THR A 25 3.19 -10.94 12.61
C THR A 25 1.93 -10.10 12.30
N PRO A 26 1.79 -9.55 11.09
CA PRO A 26 0.62 -8.79 10.69
C PRO A 26 -0.66 -9.61 10.85
N GLN A 27 -1.67 -9.03 11.49
CA GLN A 27 -3.01 -9.62 11.51
C GLN A 27 -3.66 -9.45 10.14
N LYS A 28 -4.23 -10.53 9.61
CA LYS A 28 -5.00 -10.50 8.36
C LYS A 28 -6.49 -10.46 8.69
N VAL A 29 -7.25 -9.73 7.89
CA VAL A 29 -8.72 -9.81 7.92
C VAL A 29 -9.12 -11.19 7.40
N SER A 30 -10.02 -11.89 8.09
CA SER A 30 -10.46 -13.22 7.65
C SER A 30 -11.29 -13.12 6.38
N GLN A 31 -11.19 -14.13 5.52
CA GLN A 31 -11.99 -14.17 4.29
C GLN A 31 -13.50 -14.13 4.60
N THR A 32 -13.92 -14.79 5.67
CA THR A 32 -15.32 -14.77 6.14
C THR A 32 -15.84 -13.36 6.46
N VAL A 33 -14.98 -12.47 6.98
CA VAL A 33 -15.37 -11.09 7.25
C VAL A 33 -15.50 -10.32 5.94
N LEU A 34 -14.59 -10.53 4.99
CA LEU A 34 -14.64 -9.89 3.67
C LEU A 34 -15.87 -10.35 2.87
N ASP A 35 -16.18 -11.65 2.89
CA ASP A 35 -17.31 -12.24 2.18
C ASP A 35 -18.66 -11.78 2.76
N ALA A 36 -18.69 -11.39 4.04
CA ALA A 36 -19.87 -10.86 4.70
C ALA A 36 -20.06 -9.34 4.48
N MET A 37 -19.13 -8.66 3.82
CA MET A 37 -19.26 -7.22 3.54
C MET A 37 -20.17 -6.99 2.33
N GLU A 38 -21.04 -6.00 2.43
CA GLU A 38 -21.79 -5.47 1.29
C GLU A 38 -20.80 -4.80 0.30
N PRO A 39 -21.07 -4.83 -1.02
CA PRO A 39 -20.31 -4.05 -1.98
C PRO A 39 -20.21 -2.57 -1.61
N GLY A 40 -19.09 -1.95 -1.97
CA GLY A 40 -18.86 -0.53 -1.71
C GLY A 40 -19.92 0.36 -2.37
N ASP A 41 -20.30 1.42 -1.67
CA ASP A 41 -21.20 2.46 -2.19
C ASP A 41 -20.37 3.57 -2.87
N PRO A 42 -20.50 3.77 -4.20
CA PRO A 42 -19.70 4.75 -4.92
C PRO A 42 -19.99 6.19 -4.51
N VAL A 43 -21.20 6.50 -4.03
CA VAL A 43 -21.55 7.85 -3.55
C VAL A 43 -20.83 8.16 -2.25
N LYS A 44 -20.74 7.19 -1.35
CA LYS A 44 -19.90 7.32 -0.13
C LYS A 44 -18.41 7.31 -0.48
N GLY A 45 -18.01 6.50 -1.45
CA GLY A 45 -16.64 6.46 -1.96
C GLY A 45 -16.18 7.80 -2.49
N GLU A 46 -17.05 8.52 -3.21
CA GLU A 46 -16.75 9.87 -3.71
C GLU A 46 -16.45 10.86 -2.58
N GLN A 47 -17.15 10.78 -1.44
CA GLN A 47 -16.87 11.65 -0.29
C GLN A 47 -15.47 11.41 0.26
N VAL A 48 -15.07 10.13 0.38
CA VAL A 48 -13.73 9.75 0.82
C VAL A 48 -12.68 10.18 -0.20
N PHE A 49 -12.96 10.02 -1.50
CA PHE A 49 -12.08 10.42 -2.58
C PHE A 49 -11.69 11.91 -2.51
N TRP A 50 -12.69 12.78 -2.30
CA TRP A 50 -12.45 14.21 -2.18
C TRP A 50 -11.80 14.58 -0.85
N ALA A 51 -12.21 13.97 0.27
CA ALA A 51 -11.63 14.23 1.58
C ALA A 51 -10.16 13.77 1.69
N GLY A 52 -9.84 12.63 1.09
CA GLY A 52 -8.48 12.08 1.02
C GLY A 52 -7.60 12.73 -0.05
N GLY A 53 -8.18 13.57 -0.92
CA GLY A 53 -7.45 14.30 -1.94
C GLY A 53 -6.74 13.40 -2.96
N CYS A 54 -7.31 12.26 -3.32
CA CYS A 54 -6.64 11.23 -4.13
C CYS A 54 -6.06 11.78 -5.45
N ALA A 55 -6.82 12.64 -6.12
CA ALA A 55 -6.43 13.26 -7.39
C ALA A 55 -5.41 14.41 -7.27
N SER A 56 -4.93 14.72 -6.07
CA SER A 56 -3.85 15.70 -5.89
C SER A 56 -2.50 15.11 -6.31
N CYS A 57 -2.25 13.84 -5.96
CA CYS A 57 -1.03 13.13 -6.32
C CYS A 57 -1.23 12.16 -7.49
N HIS A 58 -2.39 11.49 -7.58
CA HIS A 58 -2.56 10.39 -8.53
C HIS A 58 -3.21 10.78 -9.86
N ALA A 59 -3.64 12.02 -10.04
CA ALA A 59 -4.06 12.47 -11.37
C ALA A 59 -2.84 12.61 -12.29
N ALA A 60 -3.01 12.27 -13.58
CA ALA A 60 -1.94 12.47 -14.55
C ALA A 60 -1.52 13.94 -14.64
N PRO A 61 -0.24 14.25 -14.87
CA PRO A 61 0.22 15.62 -15.07
C PRO A 61 -0.62 16.33 -16.14
N GLY A 62 -1.11 17.54 -15.83
CA GLY A 62 -1.96 18.31 -16.74
C GLY A 62 -3.42 17.84 -16.86
N ALA A 63 -3.84 16.78 -16.15
CA ALA A 63 -5.23 16.32 -16.18
C ALA A 63 -6.20 17.38 -15.62
N THR A 64 -7.31 17.61 -16.34
CA THR A 64 -8.35 18.56 -15.97
C THR A 64 -9.74 17.90 -16.02
N GLY A 65 -10.71 18.46 -15.28
CA GLY A 65 -12.07 17.93 -15.24
C GLY A 65 -12.11 16.46 -14.81
N ASP A 66 -12.93 15.67 -15.49
CA ASP A 66 -13.10 14.24 -15.17
C ASP A 66 -11.85 13.39 -15.44
N ALA A 67 -10.90 13.87 -16.26
CA ALA A 67 -9.64 13.15 -16.49
C ALA A 67 -8.83 12.99 -15.19
N ARG A 68 -9.03 13.88 -14.20
CA ARG A 68 -8.40 13.76 -12.88
C ARG A 68 -8.86 12.54 -12.08
N LYS A 69 -10.03 11.97 -12.41
CA LYS A 69 -10.61 10.81 -11.72
C LYS A 69 -10.10 9.47 -12.26
N VAL A 70 -9.32 9.47 -13.35
CA VAL A 70 -8.72 8.24 -13.92
C VAL A 70 -7.63 7.68 -13.00
N LEU A 71 -6.91 8.56 -12.30
CA LEU A 71 -5.88 8.23 -11.31
C LEU A 71 -4.68 7.42 -11.87
N ALA A 72 -4.25 7.75 -13.08
CA ALA A 72 -3.15 7.08 -13.78
C ALA A 72 -1.74 7.29 -13.16
N GLY A 73 -1.59 8.22 -12.20
CA GLY A 73 -0.30 8.54 -11.59
C GLY A 73 0.61 9.41 -12.48
N GLY A 74 1.91 9.41 -12.21
CA GLY A 74 2.92 10.16 -12.95
C GLY A 74 3.25 11.55 -12.39
N HIS A 75 2.63 11.96 -11.28
CA HIS A 75 3.00 13.21 -10.62
C HIS A 75 4.38 13.10 -9.97
N GLU A 76 5.25 14.07 -10.27
CA GLU A 76 6.61 14.15 -9.73
C GLU A 76 6.65 14.93 -8.42
N LEU A 77 7.13 14.29 -7.37
CA LEU A 77 7.35 14.86 -6.05
C LEU A 77 8.87 14.98 -5.82
N VAL A 78 9.42 16.15 -6.11
CA VAL A 78 10.86 16.44 -5.96
C VAL A 78 11.21 16.55 -4.47
N SER A 79 12.26 15.85 -4.06
CA SER A 79 12.79 15.88 -2.69
C SER A 79 14.32 15.80 -2.67
N ASP A 80 14.93 16.02 -1.50
CA ASP A 80 16.38 15.87 -1.29
C ASP A 80 16.88 14.43 -1.48
N PHE A 81 15.97 13.44 -1.50
CA PHE A 81 16.29 12.02 -1.70
C PHE A 81 16.05 11.55 -3.14
N GLY A 82 15.67 12.46 -4.04
CA GLY A 82 15.28 12.18 -5.43
C GLY A 82 13.82 12.52 -5.71
N THR A 83 13.39 12.20 -6.94
CA THR A 83 12.02 12.43 -7.40
C THR A 83 11.16 11.18 -7.17
N PHE A 84 10.10 11.31 -6.38
CA PHE A 84 9.11 10.26 -6.23
C PHE A 84 8.01 10.41 -7.28
N ILE A 85 7.68 9.33 -7.98
CA ILE A 85 6.62 9.31 -8.98
C ILE A 85 5.38 8.69 -8.35
N ALA A 86 4.28 9.44 -8.33
CA ALA A 86 3.01 8.92 -7.83
C ALA A 86 2.55 7.74 -8.70
N PRO A 87 2.27 6.56 -8.13
CA PRO A 87 1.90 5.38 -8.91
C PRO A 87 0.48 5.48 -9.47
N ASN A 88 0.17 4.66 -10.47
CA ASN A 88 -1.21 4.41 -10.89
C ASN A 88 -1.99 3.70 -9.76
N ILE A 89 -3.15 4.22 -9.40
CA ILE A 89 -4.08 3.59 -8.43
C ILE A 89 -5.46 3.34 -9.04
N SER A 90 -5.59 3.48 -10.36
CA SER A 90 -6.82 3.15 -11.07
C SER A 90 -7.06 1.64 -11.02
N PRO A 91 -8.27 1.20 -10.65
CA PRO A 91 -8.69 -0.18 -10.83
C PRO A 91 -9.06 -0.49 -12.29
N SER A 92 -9.09 0.52 -13.17
CA SER A 92 -9.55 0.40 -14.56
C SER A 92 -8.39 0.29 -15.54
N GLU A 93 -8.62 -0.38 -16.67
CA GLU A 93 -7.67 -0.44 -17.80
C GLU A 93 -7.35 0.95 -18.37
N GLN A 94 -8.24 1.93 -18.16
CA GLN A 94 -8.00 3.33 -18.56
C GLN A 94 -6.86 3.98 -17.77
N GLY A 95 -6.55 3.45 -16.58
CA GLY A 95 -5.35 3.82 -15.83
C GLY A 95 -4.06 3.28 -16.44
N GLY A 96 -4.14 2.39 -17.43
CA GLY A 96 -3.05 1.94 -18.29
C GLY A 96 -1.79 1.50 -17.55
N ASP A 97 -1.59 0.19 -17.40
CA ASP A 97 -0.30 -0.35 -17.01
C ASP A 97 0.75 -0.11 -18.12
N ARG A 98 1.81 0.61 -17.72
CA ARG A 98 3.12 0.84 -18.37
C ARG A 98 3.28 2.21 -19.01
N HIS A 99 4.13 3.02 -18.38
CA HIS A 99 5.38 3.47 -19.01
C HIS A 99 5.24 4.07 -20.42
N LEU A 100 4.17 4.83 -20.67
CA LEU A 100 4.05 5.60 -21.90
C LEU A 100 4.95 6.83 -21.77
N ASP A 101 6.12 6.67 -22.37
CA ASP A 101 6.95 7.74 -22.95
C ASP A 101 7.83 8.54 -21.97
N ASP A 102 8.85 7.88 -21.41
CA ASP A 102 10.13 8.53 -21.07
C ASP A 102 11.20 8.02 -22.05
N PRO A 103 11.92 8.88 -22.79
CA PRO A 103 13.33 8.65 -23.05
C PRO A 103 14.18 8.92 -21.80
#